data_AF-A0A9P3ZLY1-F1
#
_entry.id   AF-A0A9P3ZLY1-F1
#
_cell.length_a   1.000
_cell.length_b   1.000
_cell.length_c   1.000
_cell.angle_alpha   90.00
_cell.angle_beta   90.00
_cell.angle_gamma   90.00
#
_symmetry.space_group_name_H-M   'P 1'
#
loop_
_entity.id
_entity.type
_entity.pdbx_description
1 polymer ?
#
loop_
_entity_poly.entity_id
_entity_poly.type
_entity_poly.pdbx_seq_one_letter_code
_entity_poly.pdbx_strand_id
1 'polypeptide(L)' 'MEYRTLGRTGLRVSAVALGCEGFMNRPEEEVRADFDFAIENGINFLDLYASN' A
#
# COMPACT_ATOMS: atom_id res chain seq x y z
N MET A 1 2.86 9.90 -9.27
CA MET A 1 2.42 9.90 -7.85
C MET A 1 2.69 11.26 -7.19
N GLU A 2 1.75 11.79 -6.41
CA GLU A 2 1.98 12.92 -5.49
C GLU A 2 2.44 12.37 -4.13
N TYR A 3 3.45 13.00 -3.50
CA TYR A 3 3.92 12.63 -2.17
C TYR A 3 3.70 13.77 -1.15
N ARG A 4 3.33 13.41 0.08
CA ARG A 4 3.07 14.32 1.21
C ARG A 4 3.89 13.91 2.43
N THR A 5 4.14 14.85 3.32
CA THR A 5 4.83 14.55 4.59
C THR A 5 3.88 13.86 5.56
N LEU A 6 4.26 12.70 6.08
CA LEU A 6 3.46 11.96 7.07
C LEU A 6 3.57 12.64 8.44
N GLY A 7 2.62 13.51 8.76
CA GLY A 7 2.57 14.23 10.02
C GLY A 7 3.88 15.00 10.29
N ARG A 8 4.52 14.73 11.43
CA ARG A 8 5.80 15.35 11.83
C ARG A 8 7.01 14.42 11.65
N THR A 9 6.86 13.31 10.95
CA THR A 9 7.90 12.27 10.85
C THR A 9 9.01 12.61 9.87
N GLY A 10 8.77 13.57 8.96
CA GLY A 10 9.67 13.85 7.84
C GLY A 10 9.61 12.83 6.69
N LEU A 11 8.89 11.72 6.87
CA LEU A 11 8.70 10.71 5.83
C LEU A 11 7.79 11.24 4.72
N ARG A 12 8.12 10.91 3.47
CA ARG A 12 7.35 11.27 2.27
C ARG A 12 6.56 10.06 1.80
N VAL A 13 5.24 10.11 1.93
CA VAL A 13 4.31 9.04 1.58
C VAL A 13 3.42 9.44 0.41
N SER A 14 3.01 8.48 -0.41
CA SER A 14 2.06 8.70 -1.51
C SER A 14 0.74 9.26 -0.97
N ALA A 15 0.13 10.19 -1.72
CA ALA A 15 -1.15 10.79 -1.33
C ALA A 15 -2.31 9.77 -1.30
N VAL A 16 -2.14 8.66 -2.01
CA VAL A 16 -3.03 7.48 -2.01
C VAL A 16 -2.27 6.31 -1.38
N ALA A 17 -2.95 5.54 -0.52
CA ALA A 17 -2.41 4.34 0.12
C ALA A 17 -3.14 3.08 -0.39
N LEU A 18 -2.46 1.93 -0.34
CA LEU A 18 -3.06 0.63 -0.63
C LEU A 18 -3.60 0.02 0.68
N GLY A 19 -4.92 -0.15 0.77
CA GLY A 19 -5.57 -0.88 1.86
C GLY A 19 -5.55 -2.38 1.60
N CYS A 20 -5.14 -3.17 2.60
CA CYS A 20 -4.89 -4.60 2.43
C CYS A 20 -5.96 -5.53 3.02
N GLU A 21 -7.03 -4.99 3.63
CA GLU A 21 -8.11 -5.80 4.24
C GLU A 21 -8.77 -6.76 3.23
N GLY A 22 -8.92 -6.33 1.96
CA GLY A 22 -9.52 -7.12 0.88
C GLY A 22 -8.65 -8.26 0.35
N PHE A 23 -7.42 -8.44 0.84
CA PHE A 23 -6.52 -9.52 0.40
C PHE A 23 -6.73 -10.84 1.17
N MET A 24 -7.54 -10.84 2.22
CA MET A 24 -7.86 -12.04 2.98
C MET A 24 -8.43 -13.14 2.06
N ASN A 25 -7.85 -14.34 2.15
CA ASN A 25 -8.22 -15.52 1.34
C ASN A 25 -8.02 -15.38 -0.18
N ARG A 26 -7.35 -14.33 -0.66
CA ARG A 26 -6.94 -14.26 -2.08
C ARG A 26 -5.66 -15.07 -2.32
N PRO A 27 -5.48 -15.65 -3.52
CA PRO A 27 -4.23 -16.31 -3.89
C PRO A 27 -3.04 -15.36 -3.79
N GLU A 28 -1.87 -15.86 -3.36
CA GLU A 28 -0.65 -15.05 -3.22
C GLU A 28 -0.28 -14.34 -4.54
N GLU A 29 -0.46 -15.01 -5.69
CA GLU A 29 -0.17 -14.44 -7.01
C GLU A 29 -1.04 -13.22 -7.33
N GLU A 30 -2.34 -13.26 -6.98
CA GLU A 30 -3.23 -12.11 -7.18
C GLU A 30 -2.84 -10.95 -6.27
N VAL A 31 -2.55 -11.24 -4.99
CA VAL A 31 -2.10 -10.22 -4.05
C VAL A 31 -0.79 -9.59 -4.52
N ARG A 32 0.16 -10.41 -4.98
CA ARG A 32 1.43 -9.94 -5.54
C ARG A 32 1.22 -9.02 -6.74
N ALA A 33 0.36 -9.41 -7.68
CA ALA A 33 0.05 -8.59 -8.85
C ALA A 33 -0.55 -7.22 -8.46
N ASP A 34 -1.44 -7.19 -7.47
CA ASP A 34 -2.03 -5.94 -6.96
C ASP A 34 -0.96 -5.04 -6.31
N PHE A 35 -0.02 -5.62 -5.53
CA PHE A 35 1.11 -4.91 -4.94
C PHE A 35 2.09 -4.37 -5.99
N ASP A 36 2.48 -5.21 -6.95
CA ASP A 36 3.41 -4.83 -8.02
C ASP A 36 2.84 -3.65 -8.81
N PHE A 37 1.56 -3.72 -9.20
CA PHE A 37 0.88 -2.62 -9.88
C PHE A 37 0.87 -1.33 -9.04
N ALA A 38 0.59 -1.42 -7.74
CA ALA A 38 0.57 -0.26 -6.85
C ALA A 38 1.96 0.39 -6.74
N ILE A 39 3.00 -0.42 -6.54
CA ILE A 39 4.38 0.02 -6.39
C ILE A 39 4.90 0.64 -7.71
N GLU A 40 4.62 0.02 -8.85
CA GLU A 40 4.98 0.54 -10.18
C GLU A 40 4.34 1.92 -10.45
N ASN A 41 3.16 2.17 -9.90
CA ASN A 41 2.47 3.47 -9.98
C ASN A 41 2.91 4.47 -8.89
N GLY A 42 3.89 4.09 -8.06
CA GLY A 42 4.54 4.94 -7.07
C GLY A 42 3.89 4.96 -5.68
N ILE A 43 2.92 4.08 -5.41
CA ILE A 43 2.37 3.92 -4.05
C ILE A 43 3.47 3.39 -3.14
N ASN A 44 3.72 4.07 -2.04
CA ASN A 44 4.70 3.65 -1.02
C ASN A 44 4.13 3.66 0.41
N PHE A 45 2.81 3.84 0.53
CA PHE A 45 2.11 3.84 1.80
C PHE A 45 1.06 2.75 1.79
N LEU A 46 1.18 1.83 2.74
CA LEU A 46 0.44 0.57 2.79
C LEU A 46 -0.26 0.50 4.14
N ASP A 47 -1.55 0.23 4.13
CA ASP A 47 -2.34 -0.05 5.31
C ASP A 47 -2.52 -1.56 5.43
N LEU A 48 -1.77 -2.15 6.36
CA LEU A 48 -1.72 -3.59 6.59
C LEU A 48 -2.56 -3.91 7.83
N TYR A 49 -3.64 -4.65 7.62
CA TYR A 49 -4.37 -5.32 8.68
C TYR A 49 -4.23 -6.83 8.52
N ALA A 50 -3.72 -7.49 9.55
CA ALA A 50 -3.72 -8.93 9.69
C ALA A 50 -4.35 -9.26 11.04
N SER A 51 -5.45 -10.01 11.05
CA SER A 51 -6.20 -10.32 12.28
C SER A 51 -5.55 -11.41 13.15
N ASN A 52 -4.32 -11.86 12.85
CA ASN A 52 -3.44 -12.71 13.67
C ASN A 52 -2.05 -12.80 13.03
#